data_AF-A0A2D8RB56-F1
#
_entry.id   AF-A0A2D8RB56-F1
#
_cell.length_a   1.000
_cell.length_b   1.000
_cell.length_c   1.000
_cell.angle_alpha   90.00
_cell.angle_beta   90.00
_cell.angle_gamma   90.00
#
_symmetry.space_group_name_H-M   'P 1'
#
loop_
_entity.id
_entity.type
_entity.pdbx_description
1 polymer ?
#
loop_
_entity_poly.entity_id
_entity_poly.type
_entity_poly.pdbx_seq_one_letter_code
_entity_poly.pdbx_strand_id
1 'polypeptide(L)' 'MCPKAGTSNISDGGSMLGLTEINSSRVAVLEVSGKLAEEDCNSVLPELEAALDKPEPLRFYIELHNFSGIDIAAIQKE' A
#
# COMPACT_ATOMS: atom_id res chain seq x y z
N MET A 1 -3.42 -17.08 -43.41
CA MET A 1 -4.03 -16.31 -42.29
C MET A 1 -3.18 -16.57 -41.06
N CYS A 2 -2.36 -15.60 -40.65
CA CYS A 2 -1.53 -15.72 -39.45
C CYS A 2 -2.36 -15.24 -38.24
N PRO A 3 -2.46 -16.00 -37.15
CA PRO A 3 -3.07 -15.48 -35.93
C PRO A 3 -2.17 -14.38 -35.36
N LYS A 4 -2.73 -13.19 -35.17
CA LYS A 4 -2.05 -12.11 -34.44
C LYS A 4 -1.84 -12.59 -33.01
N ALA A 5 -0.58 -12.60 -32.59
CA ALA A 5 -0.19 -12.75 -31.20
C ALA A 5 -1.01 -11.76 -30.37
N GLY A 6 -1.81 -12.30 -29.44
CA GLY A 6 -2.35 -11.49 -28.36
C GLY A 6 -1.16 -10.87 -27.65
N THR A 7 -1.12 -9.54 -27.62
CA THR A 7 -0.22 -8.82 -26.75
C THR A 7 -0.59 -9.22 -25.33
N SER A 8 0.20 -10.11 -24.75
CA SER A 8 0.21 -10.36 -23.32
C SER A 8 0.39 -9.00 -22.66
N ASN A 9 -0.66 -8.52 -22.00
CA ASN A 9 -0.50 -7.47 -21.00
C ASN A 9 0.35 -8.08 -19.90
N ILE A 10 1.66 -7.85 -19.99
CA ILE A 10 2.53 -7.96 -18.83
C ILE A 10 2.07 -6.79 -17.96
N SER A 11 1.12 -7.06 -17.08
CA SER A 11 0.89 -6.21 -15.93
C SER A 11 2.19 -6.29 -15.14
N ASP A 12 3.04 -5.26 -15.29
CA ASP A 12 4.04 -4.90 -14.29
C ASP A 12 3.42 -5.17 -12.92
N GLY A 13 4.13 -5.92 -12.07
CA GLY A 13 3.67 -6.21 -10.73
C GLY A 13 3.39 -4.89 -10.02
N GLY A 14 2.11 -4.52 -9.94
CA GLY A 14 1.69 -3.19 -9.51
C GLY A 14 2.18 -2.92 -8.10
N SER A 15 2.72 -1.72 -7.89
CA SER A 15 2.86 -1.20 -6.53
C SER A 15 1.48 -1.08 -5.90
N MET A 16 1.37 -1.43 -4.63
CA MET A 16 0.14 -1.29 -3.87
C MET A 16 0.46 -1.09 -2.39
N LEU A 17 -0.16 -0.08 -1.79
CA LEU A 17 -0.37 0.00 -0.34
C LEU A 17 -1.88 -0.04 -0.08
N GLY A 18 -2.33 -1.08 0.59
CA GLY A 18 -3.73 -1.25 0.97
C GLY A 18 -3.90 -1.23 2.48
N LEU A 19 -4.92 -0.54 2.97
CA LEU A 19 -5.44 -0.74 4.32
C LEU A 19 -6.62 -1.70 4.24
N THR A 20 -6.44 -2.90 4.78
CA THR A 20 -7.46 -3.95 4.73
C THR A 20 -8.54 -3.70 5.79
N GLU A 21 -8.11 -3.40 7.03
CA GLU A 21 -9.02 -3.06 8.12
C GLU A 21 -8.30 -2.36 9.29
N ILE A 22 -9.09 -1.67 10.12
CA ILE A 22 -8.71 -1.32 11.49
C ILE A 22 -9.70 -1.99 12.43
N ASN A 23 -9.26 -3.04 13.12
CA ASN A 23 -10.16 -3.85 13.93
C ASN A 23 -10.49 -3.21 15.30
N SER A 24 -11.45 -3.82 16.00
CA SER A 24 -11.89 -3.37 17.33
C SER A 24 -10.79 -3.40 18.40
N SER A 25 -9.71 -4.15 18.17
CA SER A 25 -8.53 -4.19 19.04
C SER A 25 -7.45 -3.17 18.66
N ARG A 26 -7.78 -2.19 17.80
CA ARG A 26 -6.88 -1.11 17.36
C ARG A 26 -5.64 -1.65 16.65
N VAL A 27 -5.81 -2.68 15.82
CA VAL A 27 -4.78 -3.16 14.90
C VAL A 27 -5.18 -2.75 13.49
N ALA A 28 -4.34 -1.93 12.84
CA ALA A 28 -4.41 -1.63 11.42
C ALA A 28 -3.67 -2.73 10.65
N VAL A 29 -4.38 -3.39 9.73
CA VAL A 29 -3.86 -4.45 8.87
C VAL A 29 -3.58 -3.85 7.50
N LEU A 30 -2.32 -3.85 7.08
CA LEU A 30 -1.89 -3.32 5.80
C LEU A 30 -1.26 -4.40 4.93
N GLU A 31 -1.53 -4.31 3.63
CA GLU A 31 -0.89 -5.11 2.60
C GLU A 31 -0.02 -4.21 1.73
N VAL A 32 1.22 -4.62 1.52
CA VAL A 32 2.21 -3.89 0.74
C VAL A 32 2.76 -4.79 -0.36
N SER A 33 2.72 -4.32 -1.60
CA SER A 33 3.40 -5.00 -2.69
C SER A 33 4.18 -4.07 -3.61
N GLY A 34 5.26 -4.59 -4.20
CA GLY A 34 6.05 -3.87 -5.20
C GLY A 34 6.90 -2.75 -4.61
N LYS A 35 6.92 -1.59 -5.26
CA LYS A 35 7.73 -0.42 -4.86
C LYS A 35 6.80 0.76 -4.61
N LEU A 36 6.59 1.10 -3.33
CA LEU A 36 5.61 2.10 -2.94
C LEU A 36 5.92 3.49 -3.51
N ALA A 37 4.94 4.07 -4.19
CA ALA A 37 4.96 5.44 -4.67
C ALA A 37 4.24 6.39 -3.70
N GLU A 38 4.33 7.69 -3.95
CA GLU A 38 3.69 8.71 -3.11
C GLU A 38 2.16 8.56 -3.10
N GLU A 39 1.57 8.24 -4.24
CA GLU A 39 0.13 8.01 -4.40
C GLU A 39 -0.40 6.84 -3.55
N ASP A 40 0.39 5.77 -3.43
CA ASP A 40 0.07 4.62 -2.57
C ASP A 40 -0.07 5.07 -1.12
N CYS A 41 0.93 5.82 -0.61
CA CYS A 41 0.91 6.38 0.74
C CYS A 41 -0.27 7.35 0.93
N ASN A 42 -0.45 8.30 0.01
CA ASN A 42 -1.50 9.32 0.10
C ASN A 42 -2.91 8.73 0.14
N SER A 43 -3.12 7.53 -0.42
CA SER A 43 -4.41 6.84 -0.38
C SER A 43 -4.77 6.27 1.01
N VAL A 44 -3.78 5.88 1.81
CA VAL A 44 -3.99 5.20 3.10
C VAL A 44 -3.75 6.12 4.31
N LEU A 45 -2.88 7.12 4.17
CA LEU A 45 -2.52 8.03 5.26
C LEU A 45 -3.72 8.70 5.96
N PRO A 46 -4.76 9.22 5.28
CA PRO A 46 -5.86 9.92 5.96
C PRO A 46 -6.60 9.03 6.98
N GLU A 47 -6.80 7.76 6.67
CA GLU A 47 -7.49 6.83 7.58
C GLU A 47 -6.59 6.44 8.77
N LEU A 48 -5.29 6.25 8.53
CA LEU A 48 -4.32 6.01 9.59
C LEU A 48 -4.15 7.21 10.52
N GLU A 49 -4.09 8.42 9.97
CA GLU A 49 -4.02 9.68 10.72
C GLU A 49 -5.25 9.83 11.63
N ALA A 50 -6.45 9.59 11.10
CA ALA A 50 -7.69 9.61 11.88
C ALA A 50 -7.72 8.53 12.99
N ALA A 51 -7.10 7.37 12.75
CA ALA A 51 -6.98 6.32 13.76
C ALA A 51 -5.94 6.65 14.84
N LEU A 52 -4.87 7.36 14.48
CA LEU A 52 -3.80 7.79 15.39
C LEU A 52 -4.21 8.95 16.30
N ASP A 53 -5.17 9.78 15.90
CA ASP A 53 -5.68 10.91 16.71
C ASP A 53 -6.36 10.46 18.03
N LYS A 54 -6.71 9.18 18.13
CA LYS A 54 -7.30 8.59 19.34
C LYS A 54 -6.24 8.29 20.40
N PRO A 55 -6.52 8.50 21.70
CA PRO A 55 -5.52 8.45 22.78
C PRO A 55 -4.93 7.07 23.08
N GLU A 56 -5.56 5.98 22.63
CA GLU A 56 -5.03 4.63 22.83
C GLU A 56 -3.93 4.31 21.78
N PRO A 57 -3.05 3.32 22.00
CA PRO A 57 -2.08 2.95 20.97
C PRO A 57 -2.75 2.28 19.76
N LEU A 58 -2.34 2.66 18.55
CA LEU A 58 -2.63 1.94 17.31
C LEU A 58 -1.46 0.98 17.00
N ARG A 59 -1.76 -0.29 16.76
CA ARG A 59 -0.78 -1.30 16.34
C ARG A 59 -0.88 -1.52 14.85
N PHE A 60 0.24 -1.82 14.21
CA PHE A 60 0.30 -2.10 12.78
C PHE A 60 0.69 -3.56 12.55
N TYR A 61 -0.10 -4.25 11.75
CA TYR A 61 0.27 -5.52 11.14
C TYR A 61 0.45 -5.25 9.65
N ILE A 62 1.68 -5.44 9.15
CA ILE A 62 2.02 -5.11 7.78
C ILE A 62 2.49 -6.39 7.10
N GLU A 63 1.73 -6.83 6.10
CA GLU A 63 2.07 -7.95 5.25
C GLU A 63 2.79 -7.45 4.00
N LEU A 64 3.98 -8.00 3.73
CA LEU A 64 4.85 -7.57 2.63
C LEU A 64 4.92 -8.67 1.56
N HIS A 65 4.48 -8.36 0.34
CA HIS A 65 4.50 -9.26 -0.82
C HIS A 65 5.35 -8.69 -1.95
N ASN A 66 6.48 -9.32 -2.27
CA ASN A 66 7.40 -8.82 -3.32
C ASN A 66 7.79 -7.35 -3.10
N PHE A 67 7.88 -6.93 -1.83
CA PHE A 67 8.25 -5.57 -1.46
C PHE A 67 9.71 -5.30 -1.84
N SER A 68 9.91 -4.26 -2.64
CA SER A 68 11.21 -3.89 -3.20
C SER A 68 11.71 -2.54 -2.69
N GLY A 69 10.87 -1.79 -1.99
CA GLY A 69 11.24 -0.52 -1.35
C GLY A 69 10.14 0.53 -1.45
N ILE A 70 10.51 1.74 -1.06
CA ILE A 70 9.66 2.93 -1.08
C ILE A 70 10.39 4.00 -1.87
N ASP A 71 9.69 4.69 -2.75
CA ASP A 71 10.24 5.85 -3.45
C ASP A 71 10.54 6.98 -2.46
N ILE A 72 11.69 7.64 -2.63
CA ILE A 72 12.11 8.73 -1.74
C ILE A 72 11.07 9.86 -1.69
N ALA A 73 10.42 10.14 -2.82
CA ALA A 73 9.31 11.10 -2.90
C ALA A 73 8.14 10.73 -1.97
N ALA A 74 7.88 9.44 -1.74
CA ALA A 74 6.82 8.97 -0.85
C ALA A 74 7.15 9.14 0.66
N ILE A 75 8.42 9.38 1.00
CA ILE A 75 8.88 9.59 2.39
C ILE A 75 8.97 11.08 2.71
N GLN A 76 9.18 11.92 1.70
CA GLN A 76 9.35 13.37 1.87
C GLN A 76 8.00 14.07 1.95
N LYS A 77 7.44 14.18 3.16
CA LYS A 77 6.49 15.26 3.49
C LYS A 77 7.24 16.30 4.33
N GLU A 78 7.45 17.48 3.75
CA GLU A 78 7.83 18.71 4.47
C GLU A 78 6.63 19.31 5.21
#